data_AF-A0A1H5Y807-F1
#
_entry.id   AF-A0A1H5Y807-F1
#
_cell.length_a   1.000
_cell.length_b   1.000
_cell.length_c   1.000
_cell.angle_alpha   90.00
_cell.angle_beta   90.00
_cell.angle_gamma   90.00
#
_symmetry.space_group_name_H-M   'P 1'
#
loop_
_entity.id
_entity.type
_entity.pdbx_description
1 polymer ?
#
loop_
_entity_poly.entity_id
_entity_poly.type
_entity_poly.pdbx_seq_one_letter_code
_entity_poly.pdbx_strand_id
1 'polypeptide(L)'
;MYVRCLGTFMVCMGDSEIVIQPCRRARLLIAFLVNANSVLSIDQISAELWGEDPCPGTANSLHAQVSRLRKTLTGWAPVGLSTQYPGYVLTIDESSLDITRFTHLAEACRRHWPAGPVAVVEHARQALALWLGSPFPGHQLGALGQMAKVRLEETRLATLEMLMDASLELGQHRQSVGELRQLVVAHPFQEKFYEQLMLALYRSGRQGEALAAFEQARSRLSESLGVDPSPRLHQRMTQILRHDPALWSPCDEHRLAAG
;
A
#
# COMPACT_ATOMS: atom_id res chain seq x y z
N MET A 1 0.01 -16.64 16.46
CA MET A 1 -1.08 -15.65 16.42
C MET A 1 -0.75 -14.68 15.30
N TYR A 2 -1.71 -14.27 14.49
CA TYR A 2 -1.50 -13.36 13.36
C TYR A 2 -2.64 -12.34 13.28
N VAL A 3 -2.31 -11.06 13.13
CA VAL A 3 -3.30 -9.97 13.01
C VAL A 3 -3.38 -9.51 11.57
N ARG A 4 -4.59 -9.53 11.02
CA ARG A 4 -4.90 -9.09 9.66
C ARG A 4 -5.70 -7.80 9.69
N CYS A 5 -5.15 -6.76 9.10
CA CYS A 5 -5.70 -5.41 9.02
C CYS A 5 -5.90 -4.93 7.58
N LEU A 6 -5.18 -5.51 6.61
CA LEU A 6 -5.20 -5.16 5.17
C LEU A 6 -6.34 -5.87 4.44
N GLY A 7 -7.56 -5.68 4.94
CA GLY A 7 -8.76 -6.42 4.58
C GLY A 7 -9.64 -6.57 5.81
N THR A 8 -10.47 -7.60 5.88
CA THR A 8 -11.28 -7.88 7.07
C THR A 8 -10.42 -7.89 8.34
N PHE A 9 -10.72 -6.99 9.29
CA PHE A 9 -9.92 -6.84 10.51
C PHE A 9 -10.16 -8.02 11.45
N MET A 10 -9.16 -8.88 11.61
CA MET A 10 -9.29 -10.12 12.37
C MET A 10 -7.97 -10.55 13.04
N VAL A 11 -8.11 -11.44 14.01
CA VAL A 11 -7.00 -12.14 14.65
C VAL A 11 -7.14 -13.63 14.43
N CYS A 12 -6.09 -14.23 13.89
CA CYS A 12 -5.95 -15.66 13.64
C CYS A 12 -5.13 -16.30 14.78
N MET A 13 -5.70 -17.28 15.49
CA MET A 13 -5.07 -18.02 16.58
C MET A 13 -5.25 -19.52 16.35
N GLY A 14 -4.22 -20.18 15.82
CA GLY A 14 -4.34 -21.56 15.35
C GLY A 14 -5.42 -21.65 14.27
N ASP A 15 -6.43 -22.50 14.48
CA ASP A 15 -7.56 -22.68 13.57
C ASP A 15 -8.72 -21.68 13.80
N SER A 16 -8.60 -20.81 14.82
CA SER A 16 -9.64 -19.83 15.14
C SER A 16 -9.39 -18.48 14.48
N GLU A 17 -10.37 -17.98 13.74
CA GLU A 17 -10.38 -16.62 13.22
C GLU A 17 -11.43 -15.78 13.95
N ILE A 18 -10.98 -14.69 14.60
CA ILE A 18 -11.85 -13.79 15.34
C ILE A 18 -11.90 -12.45 14.62
N VAL A 19 -13.05 -12.14 14.03
CA VAL A 19 -13.29 -10.83 13.41
C VAL A 19 -13.48 -9.77 14.50
N ILE A 20 -12.69 -8.71 14.43
CA ILE A 20 -12.78 -7.58 15.35
C ILE A 20 -13.95 -6.71 14.90
N GLN A 21 -14.95 -6.56 15.79
CA GLN A 21 -16.13 -5.78 15.51
C GLN A 21 -15.89 -4.28 15.74
N PRO A 22 -16.47 -3.40 14.90
CA PRO A 22 -16.37 -1.96 15.07
C PRO A 22 -16.86 -1.50 16.44
N CYS A 23 -15.95 -0.93 17.23
CA CYS A 23 -16.27 -0.32 18.51
C CYS A 23 -15.15 0.63 18.94
N ARG A 24 -15.38 1.43 19.98
CA ARG A 24 -14.35 2.36 20.51
C ARG A 24 -13.05 1.64 20.92
N ARG A 25 -13.14 0.40 21.41
CA ARG A 25 -11.94 -0.42 21.73
C ARG A 25 -11.18 -0.85 20.50
N ALA A 26 -11.88 -1.18 19.40
CA ALA A 26 -11.25 -1.51 18.14
C ALA A 26 -10.49 -0.30 17.57
N ARG A 27 -11.05 0.92 17.66
CA ARG A 27 -10.34 2.16 17.30
C ARG A 27 -9.02 2.32 18.06
N LEU A 28 -9.05 2.13 19.38
CA LEU A 28 -7.82 2.18 20.20
C LEU A 28 -6.81 1.09 19.79
N LEU A 29 -7.28 -0.13 19.58
CA LEU A 29 -6.43 -1.23 19.12
C LEU A 29 -5.79 -0.92 17.77
N ILE A 30 -6.54 -0.37 16.82
CA ILE A 30 -6.04 0.03 15.50
C ILE A 30 -4.90 1.05 15.66
N ALA A 31 -5.10 2.08 16.48
CA ALA A 31 -4.06 3.08 16.74
C ALA A 31 -2.77 2.48 17.29
N PHE A 32 -2.87 1.49 18.19
CA PHE A 32 -1.71 0.76 18.68
C PHE A 32 -1.08 -0.17 17.63
N LEU A 33 -1.87 -0.85 16.81
CA LEU A 33 -1.35 -1.76 15.78
C LEU A 33 -0.62 -1.00 14.66
N VAL A 34 -1.15 0.15 14.22
CA VAL A 34 -0.49 0.97 13.19
C VAL A 34 0.77 1.68 13.71
N ASN A 35 0.95 1.72 15.03
CA ASN A 35 2.15 2.19 15.73
C ASN A 35 2.75 1.07 16.60
N ALA A 36 2.65 -0.18 16.12
CA ALA A 36 3.17 -1.33 16.84
C ALA A 36 4.64 -1.13 17.24
N ASN A 37 5.00 -1.62 18.42
CA ASN A 37 6.36 -1.54 18.96
C ASN A 37 6.89 -0.10 19.18
N SER A 38 6.03 0.91 19.09
CA SER A 38 6.35 2.32 19.38
C SER A 38 5.50 2.86 20.53
N VAL A 39 6.06 3.77 21.32
CA VAL A 39 5.34 4.41 22.43
C VAL A 39 4.34 5.42 21.86
N LEU A 40 3.07 5.25 22.20
CA LEU A 40 2.03 6.27 22.01
C LEU A 40 1.83 7.04 23.31
N SER A 41 1.93 8.37 23.25
CA SER A 41 1.72 9.23 24.42
C SER A 41 0.25 9.26 24.86
N ILE A 42 0.02 9.64 26.12
CA ILE A 42 -1.35 9.84 26.64
C ILE A 42 -2.12 10.87 25.78
N ASP A 43 -1.46 11.92 25.32
CA ASP A 43 -2.07 12.97 24.49
C ASP A 43 -2.46 12.43 23.11
N GLN A 44 -1.58 11.66 22.46
CA GLN A 44 -1.87 11.01 21.18
C GLN A 44 -3.05 10.03 21.29
N ILE A 45 -3.08 9.22 22.34
CA ILE A 45 -4.17 8.27 22.60
C ILE A 45 -5.47 9.03 22.90
N SER A 46 -5.38 10.16 23.59
CA SER A 46 -6.55 10.98 23.90
C SER A 46 -7.11 11.64 22.65
N ALA A 47 -6.26 12.26 21.82
CA ALA A 47 -6.65 12.82 20.54
C ALA A 47 -7.26 11.75 19.62
N GLU A 48 -6.68 10.55 19.61
CA GLU A 48 -7.21 9.42 18.85
C GLU A 48 -8.63 9.02 19.30
N LEU A 49 -8.95 9.05 20.59
CA LEU A 49 -10.24 8.60 21.11
C LEU A 49 -11.32 9.69 21.14
N TRP A 50 -10.94 10.93 21.42
CA TRP A 50 -11.86 12.03 21.70
C TRP A 50 -11.71 13.25 20.77
N GLY A 51 -10.69 13.27 19.91
CA GLY A 51 -10.40 14.44 19.07
C GLY A 51 -9.66 15.54 19.83
N GLU A 52 -9.67 16.75 19.28
CA GLU A 52 -8.87 17.89 19.77
C GLU A 52 -9.45 18.56 21.03
N ASP A 53 -10.73 18.31 21.37
CA ASP A 53 -11.42 18.89 22.54
C ASP A 53 -11.84 17.83 23.57
N PRO A 54 -10.89 17.28 24.37
CA PRO A 54 -11.23 16.33 25.42
C PRO A 54 -11.97 17.00 26.59
N CYS A 55 -13.09 16.42 27.01
CA CYS A 55 -13.83 16.87 28.21
C CYS A 55 -13.02 16.61 29.51
N PRO A 56 -13.32 17.30 30.62
CA PRO A 56 -12.74 16.97 31.93
C PRO A 56 -13.00 15.50 32.32
N GLY A 57 -11.97 14.79 32.83
CA GLY A 57 -12.06 13.37 33.24
C GLY A 57 -11.61 12.35 32.19
N THR A 58 -11.14 12.81 31.03
CA THR A 58 -10.67 11.97 29.92
C THR A 58 -9.48 11.06 30.30
N ALA A 59 -8.57 11.52 31.17
CA ALA A 59 -7.44 10.72 31.65
C ALA A 59 -7.87 9.45 32.43
N ASN A 60 -8.85 9.57 33.33
CA ASN A 60 -9.40 8.42 34.06
C ASN A 60 -10.13 7.45 33.11
N SER A 61 -10.80 8.00 32.09
CA SER A 61 -11.43 7.20 31.03
C SER A 61 -10.39 6.44 30.19
N LEU A 62 -9.22 7.03 29.91
CA LEU A 62 -8.14 6.42 29.16
C LEU A 62 -7.58 5.20 29.88
N HIS A 63 -7.23 5.31 31.17
CA HIS A 63 -6.75 4.16 31.96
C HIS A 63 -7.76 3.00 31.96
N ALA A 64 -9.07 3.31 32.04
CA ALA A 64 -10.12 2.30 31.96
C ALA A 64 -10.18 1.63 30.57
N GLN A 65 -10.03 2.38 29.48
CA GLN A 65 -9.98 1.80 28.12
C GLN A 65 -8.74 0.92 27.92
N VAL A 66 -7.56 1.38 28.38
CA VAL A 66 -6.31 0.61 28.33
C VAL A 66 -6.45 -0.69 29.13
N SER A 67 -7.04 -0.64 30.32
CA SER A 67 -7.30 -1.84 31.14
C SER A 67 -8.21 -2.84 30.42
N ARG A 68 -9.29 -2.36 29.77
CA ARG A 68 -10.18 -3.22 28.96
C ARG A 68 -9.48 -3.79 27.73
N LEU A 69 -8.59 -3.02 27.10
CA LEU A 69 -7.78 -3.50 25.98
C LEU A 69 -6.82 -4.59 26.44
N ARG A 70 -6.09 -4.40 27.55
CA ARG A 70 -5.24 -5.45 28.16
C ARG A 70 -5.99 -6.75 28.41
N LYS A 71 -7.21 -6.67 28.95
CA LYS A 71 -8.08 -7.85 29.14
C LYS A 71 -8.42 -8.54 27.82
N THR A 72 -8.63 -7.77 26.75
CA THR A 72 -8.90 -8.32 25.41
C THR A 72 -7.66 -9.04 24.85
N LEU A 73 -6.47 -8.51 25.12
CA LEU A 73 -5.19 -9.06 24.67
C LEU A 73 -4.71 -10.27 25.49
N THR A 74 -5.37 -10.65 26.59
CA THR A 74 -4.90 -11.72 27.49
C THR A 74 -4.83 -13.10 26.80
N GLY A 75 -5.55 -13.31 25.69
CA GLY A 75 -5.46 -14.51 24.86
C GLY A 75 -4.55 -14.39 23.63
N TRP A 76 -3.89 -13.24 23.43
CA TRP A 76 -3.19 -12.88 22.20
C TRP A 76 -1.67 -13.02 22.30
N ALA A 77 -1.17 -13.77 23.28
CA ALA A 77 0.26 -13.93 23.51
C ALA A 77 1.02 -14.31 22.22
N PRO A 78 2.20 -13.69 21.96
CA PRO A 78 2.97 -12.80 22.84
C PRO A 78 2.56 -11.31 22.80
N VAL A 79 1.41 -10.95 22.21
CA VAL A 79 0.98 -9.54 22.14
C VAL A 79 0.67 -9.00 23.52
N GLY A 80 1.24 -7.84 23.84
CA GLY A 80 1.10 -7.20 25.15
C GLY A 80 1.01 -5.69 25.06
N LEU A 81 0.27 -5.08 25.99
CA LEU A 81 0.17 -3.63 26.12
C LEU A 81 0.77 -3.21 27.47
N SER A 82 1.97 -2.65 27.45
CA SER A 82 2.69 -2.22 28.65
C SER A 82 2.64 -0.69 28.81
N THR A 83 2.86 -0.22 30.03
CA THR A 83 2.99 1.20 30.32
C THR A 83 4.45 1.57 30.19
N GLN A 84 4.75 2.55 29.33
CA GLN A 84 6.08 3.07 29.11
C GLN A 84 5.99 4.59 28.97
N TYR A 85 6.49 5.33 29.96
CA TYR A 85 6.37 6.79 30.01
C TYR A 85 6.90 7.45 28.72
N PRO A 86 6.19 8.45 28.14
CA PRO A 86 4.99 9.14 28.63
C PRO A 86 3.64 8.52 28.21
N GLY A 87 3.58 7.22 27.91
CA GLY A 87 2.32 6.56 27.57
C GLY A 87 2.37 5.03 27.57
N TYR A 88 2.02 4.42 26.43
CA TYR A 88 1.84 2.97 26.32
C TYR A 88 2.43 2.44 25.03
N VAL A 89 2.88 1.19 25.05
CA VAL A 89 3.39 0.48 23.87
C VAL A 89 2.66 -0.85 23.73
N LEU A 90 2.18 -1.12 22.51
CA LEU A 90 1.71 -2.45 22.13
C LEU A 90 2.88 -3.18 21.48
N THR A 91 3.35 -4.24 22.13
CA THR A 91 4.40 -5.11 21.62
C THR A 91 3.77 -6.26 20.87
N ILE A 92 4.20 -6.49 19.63
CA ILE A 92 3.79 -7.59 18.76
C ILE A 92 4.97 -7.93 17.86
N ASP A 93 5.19 -9.23 17.63
CA ASP A 93 6.19 -9.65 16.65
C ASP A 93 5.82 -9.10 15.26
N GLU A 94 6.80 -8.51 14.57
CA GLU A 94 6.61 -7.88 13.26
C GLU A 94 6.11 -8.87 12.21
N SER A 95 6.48 -10.15 12.34
CA SER A 95 5.99 -11.23 11.47
C SER A 95 4.54 -11.64 11.78
N SER A 96 4.01 -11.21 12.93
CA SER A 96 2.65 -11.51 13.38
C SER A 96 1.62 -10.43 13.01
N LEU A 97 2.02 -9.38 12.27
CA LEU A 97 1.15 -8.28 11.83
C LEU A 97 1.32 -8.03 10.31
N ASP A 98 0.23 -8.12 9.56
CA ASP A 98 0.25 -7.95 8.10
C ASP A 98 0.72 -6.55 7.66
N ILE A 99 0.35 -5.49 8.38
CA ILE A 99 0.79 -4.11 8.12
C ILE A 99 2.31 -3.99 8.20
N THR A 100 2.92 -4.56 9.23
CA THR A 100 4.38 -4.48 9.41
C THR A 100 5.09 -5.31 8.35
N ARG A 101 4.61 -6.53 8.08
CA ARG A 101 5.14 -7.37 6.99
C ARG A 101 5.06 -6.67 5.63
N PHE A 102 3.90 -6.08 5.32
CA PHE A 102 3.71 -5.32 4.09
C PHE A 102 4.70 -4.17 3.99
N THR A 103 4.84 -3.39 5.06
CA THR A 103 5.75 -2.23 5.09
C THR A 103 7.20 -2.65 4.87
N HIS A 104 7.65 -3.73 5.52
CA HIS A 104 8.99 -4.28 5.34
C HIS A 104 9.23 -4.80 3.92
N LEU A 105 8.28 -5.53 3.34
CA LEU A 105 8.37 -6.03 1.96
C LEU A 105 8.36 -4.89 0.94
N ALA A 106 7.52 -3.87 1.12
CA ALA A 106 7.47 -2.68 0.27
C ALA A 106 8.78 -1.87 0.36
N GLU A 107 9.39 -1.80 1.54
CA GLU A 107 10.71 -1.18 1.70
C GLU A 107 11.82 -2.02 1.05
N ALA A 108 11.75 -3.34 1.19
CA ALA A 108 12.67 -4.26 0.51
C ALA A 108 12.61 -4.07 -1.02
N CYS A 109 11.44 -3.81 -1.61
CA CYS A 109 11.33 -3.49 -3.05
C CYS A 109 12.20 -2.28 -3.42
N ARG A 110 12.15 -1.20 -2.63
CA ARG A 110 12.95 0.01 -2.86
C ARG A 110 14.44 -0.26 -2.68
N ARG A 111 14.82 -0.97 -1.60
CA ARG A 111 16.24 -1.25 -1.28
C ARG A 111 16.90 -2.19 -2.28
N HIS A 112 16.15 -3.17 -2.80
CA HIS A 112 16.68 -4.17 -3.73
C HIS A 112 16.57 -3.76 -5.20
N TRP A 113 16.00 -2.58 -5.51
CA TRP A 113 15.97 -2.07 -6.88
C TRP A 113 17.36 -2.11 -7.58
N PRO A 114 18.47 -1.71 -6.93
CA PRO A 114 19.80 -1.80 -7.53
C PRO A 114 20.30 -3.25 -7.72
N ALA A 115 19.80 -4.20 -6.92
CA ALA A 115 20.18 -5.62 -7.01
C ALA A 115 19.52 -6.33 -8.20
N GLY A 116 18.52 -5.71 -8.80
CA GLY A 116 17.89 -6.15 -10.04
C GLY A 116 16.39 -6.42 -9.90
N PRO A 117 15.66 -6.42 -11.03
CA PRO A 117 14.21 -6.42 -11.04
C PRO A 117 13.58 -7.74 -10.56
N VAL A 118 14.30 -8.87 -10.57
CA VAL A 118 13.78 -10.17 -10.09
C VAL A 118 13.37 -10.10 -8.62
N ALA A 119 14.28 -9.62 -7.77
CA ALA A 119 14.02 -9.49 -6.33
C ALA A 119 12.87 -8.52 -6.07
N VAL A 120 12.78 -7.42 -6.83
CA VAL A 120 11.70 -6.43 -6.70
C VAL A 120 10.34 -7.07 -7.00
N VAL A 121 10.22 -7.82 -8.10
CA VAL A 121 8.96 -8.49 -8.46
C VAL A 121 8.53 -9.47 -7.37
N GLU A 122 9.45 -10.28 -6.86
CA GLU A 122 9.15 -11.25 -5.80
C GLU A 122 8.63 -10.57 -4.53
N HIS A 123 9.38 -9.59 -4.00
CA HIS A 123 8.99 -8.88 -2.79
C HIS A 123 7.68 -8.10 -2.98
N ALA A 124 7.49 -7.47 -4.14
CA ALA A 124 6.29 -6.69 -4.40
C ALA A 124 5.05 -7.59 -4.51
N ARG A 125 5.14 -8.74 -5.19
CA ARG A 125 4.04 -9.72 -5.23
C ARG A 125 3.71 -10.27 -3.85
N GLN A 126 4.72 -10.59 -3.04
CA GLN A 126 4.50 -11.02 -1.65
C GLN A 126 3.84 -9.92 -0.82
N ALA A 127 4.26 -8.66 -0.95
CA ALA A 127 3.68 -7.54 -0.22
C ALA A 127 2.21 -7.33 -0.61
N LEU A 128 1.92 -7.34 -1.91
CA LEU A 128 0.58 -7.09 -2.44
C LEU A 128 -0.39 -8.24 -2.17
N ALA A 129 0.10 -9.49 -2.04
CA ALA A 129 -0.72 -10.64 -1.65
C ALA A 129 -1.29 -10.52 -0.22
N LEU A 130 -0.69 -9.69 0.64
CA LEU A 130 -1.23 -9.40 1.97
C LEU A 130 -2.50 -8.53 1.92
N TRP A 131 -2.73 -7.82 0.80
CA TRP A 131 -3.88 -6.95 0.62
C TRP A 131 -5.08 -7.72 0.10
N LEU A 132 -6.06 -7.91 0.98
CA LEU A 132 -7.32 -8.59 0.70
C LEU A 132 -8.51 -7.63 0.72
N GLY A 133 -8.25 -6.34 0.98
CA GLY A 133 -9.24 -5.27 0.94
C GLY A 133 -8.66 -3.92 1.39
N SER A 134 -9.53 -2.93 1.59
CA SER A 134 -9.13 -1.65 2.21
C SER A 134 -8.74 -1.89 3.68
N PRO A 135 -7.78 -1.14 4.25
CA PRO A 135 -7.42 -1.29 5.65
C PRO A 135 -8.57 -0.92 6.58
N PHE A 136 -8.79 -1.75 7.59
CA PHE A 136 -9.79 -1.54 8.65
C PHE A 136 -11.21 -1.24 8.14
N PRO A 137 -11.80 -2.10 7.30
CA PRO A 137 -13.11 -1.85 6.71
C PRO A 137 -14.18 -1.75 7.80
N GLY A 138 -15.10 -0.78 7.65
CA GLY A 138 -16.22 -0.57 8.58
C GLY A 138 -15.83 -0.01 9.96
N HIS A 139 -14.55 0.26 10.23
CA HIS A 139 -14.09 0.81 11.50
C HIS A 139 -13.99 2.33 11.46
N GLN A 140 -14.47 2.99 12.51
CA GLN A 140 -14.25 4.42 12.69
C GLN A 140 -12.81 4.65 13.19
N LEU A 141 -12.02 5.36 12.39
CA LEU A 141 -10.62 5.70 12.68
C LEU A 141 -10.54 7.09 13.32
N GLY A 142 -9.60 7.29 14.24
CA GLY A 142 -9.14 8.63 14.62
C GLY A 142 -7.96 9.07 13.77
N ALA A 143 -7.32 10.17 14.18
CA ALA A 143 -6.26 10.80 13.41
C ALA A 143 -5.10 9.84 13.09
N LEU A 144 -4.64 9.05 14.06
CA LEU A 144 -3.54 8.11 13.87
C LEU A 144 -3.93 6.99 12.90
N GLY A 145 -5.12 6.42 13.08
CA GLY A 145 -5.65 5.39 12.20
C GLY A 145 -5.83 5.89 10.76
N GLN A 146 -6.36 7.10 10.60
CA GLN A 146 -6.60 7.69 9.28
C GLN A 146 -5.30 8.02 8.56
N MET A 147 -4.33 8.62 9.24
CA MET A 147 -3.00 8.88 8.68
C MET A 147 -2.31 7.57 8.27
N ALA A 148 -2.39 6.53 9.10
CA ALA A 148 -1.83 5.24 8.78
C ALA A 148 -2.50 4.60 7.56
N LYS A 149 -3.83 4.69 7.46
CA LYS A 149 -4.58 4.19 6.30
C LYS A 149 -4.12 4.84 5.01
N VAL A 150 -4.04 6.17 4.97
CA VAL A 150 -3.56 6.93 3.79
C VAL A 150 -2.15 6.50 3.42
N ARG A 151 -1.22 6.48 4.40
CA ARG A 151 0.17 6.04 4.17
C ARG A 151 0.26 4.62 3.62
N LEU A 152 -0.57 3.70 4.11
CA LEU A 152 -0.60 2.31 3.63
C LEU A 152 -1.11 2.24 2.19
N GLU A 153 -2.16 2.98 1.85
CA GLU A 153 -2.72 3.02 0.50
C GLU A 153 -1.72 3.66 -0.50
N GLU A 154 -1.03 4.74 -0.12
CA GLU A 154 0.05 5.33 -0.90
C GLU A 154 1.22 4.36 -1.11
N THR A 155 1.63 3.67 -0.04
CA THR A 155 2.70 2.66 -0.12
C THR A 155 2.30 1.50 -1.03
N ARG A 156 1.02 1.09 -1.02
CA ARG A 156 0.50 0.05 -1.91
C ARG A 156 0.58 0.50 -3.37
N LEU A 157 0.17 1.73 -3.65
CA LEU A 157 0.23 2.31 -4.99
C LEU A 157 1.67 2.33 -5.52
N ALA A 158 2.61 2.84 -4.73
CA ALA A 158 4.03 2.83 -5.08
C ALA A 158 4.59 1.40 -5.28
N THR A 159 4.12 0.43 -4.50
CA THR A 159 4.53 -0.98 -4.64
C THR A 159 4.01 -1.60 -5.94
N LEU A 160 2.78 -1.26 -6.35
CA LEU A 160 2.23 -1.65 -7.66
C LEU A 160 3.03 -1.04 -8.81
N GLU A 161 3.39 0.23 -8.70
CA GLU A 161 4.22 0.91 -9.71
C GLU A 161 5.58 0.24 -9.85
N MET A 162 6.26 -0.05 -8.73
CA MET A 162 7.54 -0.76 -8.73
C MET A 162 7.43 -2.17 -9.32
N LEU A 163 6.36 -2.91 -8.99
CA LEU A 163 6.11 -4.23 -9.55
C LEU A 163 6.01 -4.17 -11.08
N MET A 164 5.26 -3.20 -11.60
CA MET A 164 5.07 -3.02 -13.04
C MET A 164 6.35 -2.56 -13.74
N ASP A 165 7.10 -1.60 -13.18
CA ASP A 165 8.39 -1.20 -13.74
C ASP A 165 9.36 -2.39 -13.79
N ALA A 166 9.52 -3.13 -12.69
CA ALA A 166 10.41 -4.28 -12.62
C ALA A 166 9.98 -5.40 -13.58
N SER A 167 8.68 -5.65 -13.72
CA SER A 167 8.16 -6.65 -14.68
C SER A 167 8.46 -6.26 -16.13
N LEU A 168 8.37 -4.97 -16.47
CA LEU A 168 8.70 -4.47 -17.80
C LEU A 168 10.21 -4.51 -18.09
N GLU A 169 11.06 -4.28 -17.09
CA GLU A 169 12.51 -4.47 -17.19
C GLU A 169 12.88 -5.94 -17.45
N LEU A 170 12.17 -6.88 -16.82
CA LEU A 170 12.30 -8.32 -17.08
C LEU A 170 11.75 -8.78 -18.44
N GLY A 171 11.25 -7.85 -19.27
CA GLY A 171 10.68 -8.18 -20.57
C GLY A 171 9.32 -8.86 -20.49
N GLN A 172 8.62 -8.82 -19.35
CA GLN A 172 7.29 -9.41 -19.15
C GLN A 172 6.16 -8.51 -19.67
N HIS A 173 6.38 -7.84 -20.80
CA HIS A 173 5.48 -6.81 -21.33
C HIS A 173 4.10 -7.37 -21.68
N ARG A 174 4.01 -8.53 -22.34
CA ARG A 174 2.73 -9.14 -22.71
C ARG A 174 1.91 -9.57 -21.48
N GLN A 175 2.57 -10.16 -20.49
CA GLN A 175 1.94 -10.62 -19.26
C GLN A 175 1.41 -9.43 -18.43
N SER A 176 2.11 -8.30 -18.46
CA SER A 176 1.76 -7.11 -17.67
C SER A 176 0.57 -6.32 -18.23
N VAL A 177 0.22 -6.46 -19.52
CA VAL A 177 -0.88 -5.68 -20.13
C VAL A 177 -2.22 -5.88 -19.41
N GLY A 178 -2.55 -7.13 -19.04
CA GLY A 178 -3.82 -7.43 -18.36
C GLY A 178 -3.93 -6.74 -17.00
N GLU A 179 -2.86 -6.84 -16.20
CA GLU A 179 -2.76 -6.22 -14.88
C GLU A 179 -2.76 -4.69 -14.97
N LEU A 180 -2.00 -4.11 -15.89
CA LEU A 180 -1.96 -2.66 -16.12
C LEU A 180 -3.31 -2.07 -16.55
N ARG A 181 -4.10 -2.81 -17.35
CA ARG A 181 -5.46 -2.38 -17.70
C ARG A 181 -6.36 -2.32 -16.47
N GLN A 182 -6.27 -3.30 -15.58
CA GLN A 182 -7.03 -3.29 -14.33
C GLN A 182 -6.60 -2.12 -13.44
N LEU A 183 -5.30 -1.84 -13.35
CA LEU A 183 -4.77 -0.72 -12.58
C LEU A 183 -5.21 0.65 -13.12
N VAL A 184 -5.22 0.83 -14.44
CA VAL A 184 -5.72 2.06 -15.08
C VAL A 184 -7.23 2.27 -14.84
N VAL A 185 -8.00 1.19 -14.73
CA VAL A 185 -9.43 1.28 -14.38
C VAL A 185 -9.61 1.62 -12.90
N ALA A 186 -8.84 0.98 -12.02
CA ALA A 186 -8.93 1.17 -10.58
C ALA A 186 -8.36 2.53 -10.11
N HIS A 187 -7.35 3.04 -10.81
CA HIS A 187 -6.63 4.27 -10.49
C HIS A 187 -6.56 5.19 -11.72
N PRO A 188 -7.72 5.74 -12.15
CA PRO A 188 -7.83 6.49 -13.41
C PRO A 188 -7.00 7.77 -13.48
N PHE A 189 -6.55 8.30 -12.34
CA PHE A 189 -5.73 9.51 -12.26
C PHE A 189 -4.24 9.22 -12.01
N GLN A 190 -3.85 7.93 -11.95
CA GLN A 190 -2.46 7.55 -11.78
C GLN A 190 -1.78 7.41 -13.14
N GLU A 191 -1.25 8.53 -13.65
CA GLU A 191 -0.59 8.63 -14.97
C GLU A 191 0.52 7.60 -15.16
N LYS A 192 1.24 7.24 -14.09
CA LYS A 192 2.30 6.23 -14.11
C LYS A 192 1.83 4.87 -14.64
N PHE A 193 0.60 4.44 -14.33
CA PHE A 193 0.06 3.18 -14.87
C PHE A 193 -0.26 3.29 -16.36
N TYR A 194 -0.67 4.47 -16.84
CA TYR A 194 -0.82 4.71 -18.27
C TYR A 194 0.52 4.65 -18.99
N GLU A 195 1.57 5.28 -18.45
CA GLU A 195 2.92 5.19 -19.04
C GLU A 195 3.41 3.75 -19.16
N GLN A 196 3.23 2.96 -18.10
CA GLN A 196 3.60 1.55 -18.07
C GLN A 196 2.78 0.73 -19.05
N LEU A 197 1.47 0.97 -19.13
CA LEU A 197 0.58 0.32 -20.10
C LEU A 197 0.98 0.64 -21.55
N MET A 198 1.27 1.91 -21.83
CA MET A 198 1.76 2.37 -23.13
C MET A 198 3.05 1.66 -23.52
N LEU A 199 4.02 1.58 -22.60
CA LEU A 199 5.28 0.88 -22.82
C LEU A 199 5.07 -0.62 -23.06
N ALA A 200 4.23 -1.27 -22.25
CA ALA A 200 3.91 -2.69 -22.37
C ALA A 200 3.26 -3.02 -23.72
N LEU A 201 2.29 -2.21 -24.15
CA LEU A 201 1.59 -2.36 -25.42
C LEU A 201 2.54 -2.11 -26.60
N TYR A 202 3.35 -1.06 -26.54
CA TYR A 202 4.35 -0.76 -27.57
C TYR A 202 5.36 -1.90 -27.74
N ARG A 203 5.99 -2.36 -26.65
CA ARG A 203 6.92 -3.50 -26.67
C ARG A 203 6.25 -4.82 -27.11
N SER A 204 4.92 -4.92 -26.99
CA SER A 204 4.13 -6.04 -27.51
C SER A 204 3.78 -5.92 -29.01
N GLY A 205 4.24 -4.89 -29.72
CA GLY A 205 3.89 -4.63 -31.12
C GLY A 205 2.51 -3.98 -31.33
N ARG A 206 1.89 -3.48 -30.26
CA ARG A 206 0.50 -2.95 -30.25
C ARG A 206 0.51 -1.43 -30.14
N GLN A 207 1.25 -0.75 -31.02
CA GLN A 207 1.46 0.71 -30.98
C GLN A 207 0.13 1.49 -30.97
N GLY A 208 -0.84 1.13 -31.82
CA GLY A 208 -2.14 1.82 -31.86
C GLY A 208 -2.88 1.80 -30.52
N GLU A 209 -2.83 0.67 -29.80
CA GLU A 209 -3.43 0.56 -28.46
C GLU A 209 -2.65 1.35 -27.40
N ALA A 210 -1.33 1.48 -27.56
CA ALA A 210 -0.53 2.33 -26.69
C ALA A 210 -0.93 3.81 -26.84
N LEU A 211 -1.08 4.30 -28.08
CA LEU A 211 -1.53 5.68 -28.33
C LEU A 211 -2.99 5.89 -27.85
N ALA A 212 -3.85 4.88 -27.98
CA ALA A 212 -5.21 4.94 -27.44
C ALA A 212 -5.24 5.04 -25.90
N ALA A 213 -4.29 4.41 -25.19
CA ALA A 213 -4.17 4.55 -23.74
C ALA A 213 -3.79 5.97 -23.31
N PHE A 214 -2.93 6.66 -24.07
CA PHE A 214 -2.63 8.09 -23.85
C PHE A 214 -3.88 8.95 -24.02
N GLU A 215 -4.63 8.73 -25.10
CA GLU A 215 -5.87 9.47 -25.36
C GLU A 215 -6.92 9.26 -24.27
N GLN A 216 -7.03 8.03 -23.76
CA GLN A 216 -7.88 7.72 -22.63
C GLN A 216 -7.47 8.48 -21.37
N ALA A 217 -6.17 8.57 -21.07
CA ALA A 217 -5.67 9.34 -19.93
C ALA A 217 -5.99 10.84 -20.08
N ARG A 218 -5.71 11.40 -21.27
CA ARG A 218 -5.95 12.80 -21.60
C ARG A 218 -7.41 13.20 -21.44
N SER A 219 -8.34 12.42 -22.01
CA SER A 219 -9.77 12.66 -21.86
C SER A 219 -10.18 12.63 -20.39
N ARG A 220 -9.75 11.63 -19.61
CA ARG A 220 -10.09 11.52 -18.18
C ARG A 220 -9.57 12.69 -17.34
N LEU A 221 -8.31 13.09 -17.53
CA LEU A 221 -7.69 14.20 -16.80
C LEU A 221 -8.38 15.53 -17.14
N SER A 222 -8.64 15.77 -18.43
CA SER A 222 -9.30 16.99 -18.89
C SER A 222 -10.75 17.05 -18.38
N GLU A 223 -11.52 15.97 -18.52
CA GLU A 223 -12.94 15.95 -18.13
C GLU A 223 -13.17 15.98 -16.62
N SER A 224 -12.32 15.30 -15.84
CA SER A 224 -12.54 15.17 -14.39
C SER A 224 -11.79 16.21 -13.55
N LEU A 225 -10.62 16.66 -14.01
CA LEU A 225 -9.74 17.54 -13.25
C LEU A 225 -9.47 18.88 -13.96
N GLY A 226 -9.81 19.01 -15.25
CA GLY A 226 -9.54 20.23 -16.03
C GLY A 226 -8.04 20.45 -16.30
N VAL A 227 -7.23 19.39 -16.25
CA VAL A 227 -5.78 19.46 -16.44
C VAL A 227 -5.34 18.63 -17.64
N ASP A 228 -4.23 19.05 -18.24
CA ASP A 228 -3.56 18.28 -19.29
C ASP A 228 -2.67 17.18 -18.72
N PRO A 229 -2.33 16.13 -19.51
CA PRO A 229 -1.35 15.13 -19.13
C PRO A 229 -0.01 15.71 -18.70
N SER A 230 0.66 15.03 -17.78
CA SER A 230 1.99 15.41 -17.33
C SER A 230 3.03 15.37 -18.47
N PRO A 231 4.13 16.15 -18.34
CA PRO A 231 5.23 16.09 -19.31
C PRO A 231 5.79 14.69 -19.52
N ARG A 232 5.78 13.86 -18.47
CA ARG A 232 6.28 12.49 -18.51
C ARG A 232 5.41 11.58 -19.37
N LEU A 233 4.09 11.70 -19.27
CA LEU A 233 3.15 10.97 -20.10
C LEU A 233 3.20 11.43 -21.57
N HIS A 234 3.31 12.73 -21.81
CA HIS A 234 3.57 13.29 -23.15
C HIS A 234 4.90 12.82 -23.76
N GLN A 235 5.96 12.74 -22.95
CA GLN A 235 7.24 12.22 -23.39
C GLN A 235 7.12 10.76 -23.84
N ARG A 236 6.39 9.93 -23.08
CA ARG A 236 6.14 8.53 -23.46
C ARG A 236 5.43 8.42 -24.81
N MET A 237 4.40 9.23 -25.04
CA MET A 237 3.71 9.32 -26.32
C MET A 237 4.67 9.68 -27.46
N THR A 238 5.50 10.70 -27.25
CA THR A 238 6.47 11.18 -28.24
C THR A 238 7.52 10.12 -28.58
N GLN A 239 8.05 9.42 -27.58
CA GLN A 239 8.99 8.32 -27.77
C GLN A 239 8.38 7.21 -28.63
N ILE A 240 7.12 6.86 -28.38
CA ILE A 240 6.41 5.80 -29.13
C ILE A 240 6.21 6.21 -30.59
N LEU A 241 5.85 7.47 -30.86
CA LEU A 241 5.69 7.98 -32.22
C LEU A 241 7.01 8.01 -33.01
N ARG A 242 8.15 8.21 -32.31
CA ARG A 242 9.48 8.27 -32.90
C ARG A 242 10.22 6.95 -32.95
N HIS A 243 9.62 5.87 -32.43
CA HIS A 243 10.29 4.58 -32.23
C HIS A 243 11.63 4.72 -31.49
N ASP A 244 11.64 5.54 -30.45
CA ASP A 244 12.86 5.90 -29.71
C ASP A 244 13.57 4.65 -29.16
N PRO A 245 14.88 4.47 -29.41
CA PRO A 245 15.67 3.36 -28.86
C PRO A 245 15.57 3.21 -27.34
N ALA A 246 15.33 4.31 -26.59
CA ALA A 246 15.11 4.26 -25.15
C ALA A 246 13.88 3.44 -24.72
N LEU A 247 13.01 3.06 -25.67
CA LEU A 247 11.87 2.16 -25.43
C LEU A 247 12.23 0.69 -25.54
N TRP A 248 13.40 0.33 -26.04
CA TRP A 248 13.81 -1.07 -26.18
C TRP A 248 14.07 -1.68 -24.80
N SER A 249 13.71 -2.94 -24.61
CA SER A 249 14.08 -3.68 -23.42
C SER A 249 15.58 -4.04 -23.49
N PRO A 250 16.27 -4.21 -22.35
CA PRO A 250 17.61 -4.83 -22.32
C PRO A 250 17.64 -6.19 -23.04
N CYS A 251 16.49 -6.89 -23.11
CA CYS A 251 16.34 -8.14 -23.84
C CYS A 251 16.21 -7.95 -25.37
N ASP A 252 15.72 -6.78 -25.81
CA ASP A 252 15.61 -6.42 -27.24
C ASP A 252 16.96 -5.97 -27.81
N GLU A 253 17.80 -5.29 -27.02
CA GLU A 253 19.15 -4.87 -27.42
C GLU A 253 20.05 -6.06 -27.78
N HIS A 254 19.97 -7.15 -27.02
CA HIS A 254 20.70 -8.39 -27.33
C HIS A 254 20.23 -9.04 -28.65
N ARG A 255 18.98 -8.84 -29.05
CA ARG A 255 18.43 -9.38 -30.31
C ARG A 255 18.81 -8.52 -31.52
N LEU A 256 18.95 -7.20 -31.33
CA LEU A 256 19.39 -6.26 -32.36
C LEU A 256 20.92 -6.29 -32.57
N ALA A 257 21.70 -6.57 -31.53
CA ALA A 257 23.16 -6.70 -31.63
C ALA A 257 23.63 -8.02 -32.26
N ALA A 258 22.74 -9.00 -32.41
CA ALA A 258 23.03 -10.34 -32.95
C ALA A 258 22.57 -10.54 -34.41
N GLY A 259 22.02 -9.51 -35.06
CA GLY A 259 21.57 -9.51 -36.46
C GLY A 259 22.31 -8.47 -37.28
#